data_AF-A0A523AK42-F1
#
_entry.id   AF-A0A523AK42-F1
#
_cell.length_a   1.000
_cell.length_b   1.000
_cell.length_c   1.000
_cell.angle_alpha   90.00
_cell.angle_beta   90.00
_cell.angle_gamma   90.00
#
_symmetry.space_group_name_H-M   'P 1'
#
loop_
_entity.id
_entity.type
_entity.pdbx_description
1 polymer ?
#
loop_
_entity_poly.entity_id
_entity_poly.type
_entity_poly.pdbx_seq_one_letter_code
_entity_poly.pdbx_strand_id
1 'polypeptide(L)' 'MTSPIWVTDRIKKDLETLAKKEGVTLEGLTCILLRLSLSDRGFVEMVLNLIKSGDLNCGATELEKRGW' A
#
# COMPACT_ATOMS: atom_id res chain seq x y z
N MET A 1 -19.47 -9.68 1.36
CA MET A 1 -18.49 -9.38 2.43
C MET A 1 -17.25 -8.82 1.77
N THR A 2 -16.72 -7.70 2.26
CA THR A 2 -15.43 -7.16 1.81
C THR A 2 -14.31 -7.90 2.52
N SER A 3 -13.39 -8.50 1.78
CA SER A 3 -12.18 -9.06 2.38
C SER A 3 -11.27 -7.93 2.88
N PRO A 4 -10.74 -8.01 4.11
CA PRO A 4 -9.81 -7.00 4.60
C PRO A 4 -8.50 -7.05 3.81
N ILE A 5 -7.95 -5.87 3.50
CA ILE A 5 -6.59 -5.72 2.96
C ILE A 5 -5.65 -5.46 4.13
N TRP A 6 -4.62 -6.29 4.25
CA TRP A 6 -3.58 -6.13 5.26
C TRP A 6 -2.43 -5.28 4.71
N VAL A 7 -1.95 -4.33 5.51
CA VAL A 7 -0.76 -3.52 5.23
C VAL A 7 0.31 -3.83 6.29
N THR A 8 1.58 -3.63 5.95
CA THR A 8 2.71 -3.84 6.87
C THR A 8 2.73 -2.78 7.97
N ASP A 9 3.38 -3.08 9.10
CA ASP A 9 3.50 -2.12 10.21
C ASP A 9 4.28 -0.88 9.79
N ARG A 10 5.27 -1.05 8.89
CA ARG A 10 6.00 0.06 8.29
C ARG A 10 5.08 1.01 7.51
N ILE A 11 4.28 0.47 6.57
CA ILE A 11 3.35 1.29 5.78
C ILE A 11 2.34 1.99 6.69
N LYS A 12 1.80 1.27 7.69
CA LYS A 12 0.87 1.85 8.66
C LYS A 12 1.50 3.03 9.39
N LYS A 13 2.73 2.90 9.89
CA LYS A 13 3.45 3.96 10.61
C LYS A 13 3.71 5.19 9.72
N ASP A 14 4.06 4.98 8.45
CA ASP A 14 4.28 6.07 7.49
C ASP A 14 2.98 6.83 7.22
N LEU A 15 1.86 6.12 7.03
CA LEU A 15 0.54 6.72 6.87
C LEU A 15 0.08 7.48 8.12
N GLU A 16 0.29 6.93 9.32
CA GLU A 16 -0.02 7.59 10.59
C GLU A 16 0.79 8.89 10.78
N THR A 17 2.08 8.84 10.44
CA THR A 17 2.99 9.99 10.51
C THR A 17 2.54 11.09 9.55
N LEU A 18 2.22 10.73 8.31
CA LEU A 18 1.75 11.67 7.30
C LEU A 18 0.39 12.27 7.67
N ALA A 19 -0.57 11.44 8.10
CA ALA A 19 -1.89 11.90 8.52
C ALA A 19 -1.81 12.90 9.67
N LYS A 20 -0.98 12.59 10.69
CA LYS A 20 -0.75 13.49 11.83
C LYS A 20 -0.10 14.80 11.41
N LYS A 21 0.90 14.73 10.52
CA LYS A 21 1.62 15.92 10.04
C LYS A 21 0.71 16.88 9.28
N GLU A 22 -0.15 16.36 8.41
CA GLU A 22 -1.03 17.16 7.55
C GLU A 22 -2.40 17.47 8.18
N GLY A 23 -2.68 16.95 9.38
CA GLY A 23 -3.94 17.21 10.11
C GLY A 23 -5.16 16.56 9.47
N VAL A 24 -5.00 15.42 8.79
CA VAL A 24 -6.07 14.69 8.09
C VAL A 24 -6.36 13.34 8.74
N THR A 25 -7.53 12.76 8.48
CA THR A 25 -7.86 11.41 8.96
C THR A 25 -7.01 10.35 8.27
N LEU A 26 -6.50 9.38 9.02
CA LEU A 26 -5.75 8.24 8.49
C LEU A 26 -6.55 7.48 7.41
N GLU A 27 -7.84 7.21 7.67
CA GLU A 27 -8.71 6.49 6.75
C GLU A 27 -8.91 7.25 5.43
N GLY A 28 -9.25 8.53 5.50
CA GLY A 28 -9.44 9.38 4.32
C GLY A 28 -8.16 9.49 3.48
N LEU A 29 -7.01 9.73 4.12
CA LEU A 29 -5.70 9.76 3.46
C LEU A 29 -5.42 8.45 2.73
N THR A 30 -5.58 7.32 3.42
CA THR A 30 -5.34 5.98 2.87
C THR A 30 -6.24 5.71 1.67
N CYS A 31 -7.53 6.03 1.78
CA CYS A 31 -8.50 5.82 0.71
C CYS A 31 -8.15 6.62 -0.55
N ILE A 32 -7.80 7.91 -0.40
CA ILE A 32 -7.44 8.77 -1.54
C ILE A 32 -6.12 8.34 -2.17
N LEU A 33 -5.09 8.02 -1.37
CA LEU A 33 -3.82 7.51 -1.90
C LEU A 33 -4.03 6.24 -2.73
N LEU A 34 -4.76 5.26 -2.19
CA LEU A 34 -5.08 4.02 -2.92
C LEU A 34 -5.88 4.31 -4.19
N ARG A 35 -6.87 5.22 -4.14
CA ARG A 35 -7.66 5.57 -5.32
C ARG A 35 -6.81 6.18 -6.43
N LEU A 36 -5.90 7.08 -6.09
CA LEU A 36 -5.00 7.72 -7.04
C LEU A 36 -4.04 6.68 -7.66
N SER A 37 -3.40 5.86 -6.83
CA SER A 37 -2.50 4.79 -7.29
C SER A 37 -3.19 3.79 -8.21
N LEU A 38 -4.44 3.40 -7.93
CA LEU A 38 -5.21 2.49 -8.78
C LEU A 38 -5.76 3.15 -10.05
N SER A 39 -5.82 4.48 -10.10
CA SER A 39 -6.28 5.21 -11.28
C SER A 39 -5.15 5.47 -12.28
N ASP A 40 -3.89 5.45 -11.82
CA ASP A 40 -2.72 5.52 -12.67
C ASP A 40 -2.39 4.15 -13.27
N ARG A 41 -2.76 3.94 -14.54
CA ARG A 41 -2.50 2.68 -15.24
C ARG A 41 -1.01 2.36 -15.36
N GLY A 42 -0.15 3.36 -15.56
CA GLY A 42 1.29 3.14 -15.69
C GLY A 42 1.89 2.66 -14.38
N PHE A 43 1.45 3.24 -13.26
CA PHE A 43 1.83 2.78 -11.93
C PHE A 43 1.33 1.35 -11.67
N VAL A 44 0.07 1.04 -12.00
CA VAL A 44 -0.49 -0.32 -11.83
C VAL A 44 0.29 -1.36 -12.65
N GLU A 45 0.61 -1.09 -13.91
CA GLU A 45 1.41 -1.98 -14.74
C GLU A 45 2.82 -2.20 -14.17
N MET A 46 3.45 -1.15 -13.65
CA MET A 46 4.74 -1.24 -12.97
C MET A 46 4.66 -2.15 -11.73
N VAL A 47 3.63 -1.99 -10.89
CA VAL A 47 3.41 -2.83 -9.70
C VAL A 47 3.21 -4.29 -10.10
N LEU A 48 2.40 -4.57 -11.12
CA LEU A 48 2.16 -5.95 -11.60
C LEU A 48 3.43 -6.58 -12.17
N ASN A 49 4.25 -5.82 -12.88
CA ASN A 49 5.52 -6.31 -13.40
C ASN A 49 6.49 -6.62 -12.27
N LEU A 50 6.60 -5.74 -11.27
CA LEU A 50 7.42 -5.94 -10.09
C LEU A 50 7.00 -7.20 -9.30
N ILE A 51 5.69 -7.43 -9.13
CA ILE A 51 5.19 -8.64 -8.48
C ILE A 51 5.67 -9.90 -9.21
N LYS A 52 5.57 -9.90 -10.54
CA LYS A 52 5.96 -11.04 -11.38
C LYS A 52 7.47 -11.25 -11.42
N SER A 53 8.25 -10.17 -11.58
CA SER A 53 9.71 -10.26 -11.73
C SER A 53 10.43 -10.48 -10.40
N GLY A 54 9.88 -9.97 -9.30
CA GLY A 54 10.47 -10.08 -7.96
C GLY A 54 9.98 -11.27 -7.15
N ASP A 55 9.17 -12.17 -7.73
CA ASP A 55 8.49 -13.27 -7.02
C ASP A 55 7.76 -12.78 -5.74
N LEU A 56 7.07 -11.64 -5.84
CA LEU A 56 6.40 -10.98 -4.72
C LEU A 56 4.91 -11.34 -4.62
N ASN A 57 4.51 -12.46 -5.23
CA ASN A 57 3.13 -12.93 -5.19
C ASN A 57 2.84 -13.63 -3.84
N CYS A 58 2.87 -12.84 -2.77
CA CYS A 58 2.67 -13.30 -1.39
C CYS A 58 1.94 -12.24 -0.55
N GLY A 59 1.54 -12.61 0.66
CA GLY A 59 0.85 -11.70 1.58
C GLY A 59 1.78 -10.66 2.23
N ALA A 60 1.18 -9.62 2.82
CA ALA A 60 1.89 -8.49 3.44
C ALA A 60 2.99 -8.90 4.45
N THR A 61 2.76 -9.91 5.28
CA THR A 61 3.76 -10.39 6.27
C THR A 61 5.02 -10.94 5.61
N GLU A 62 4.90 -11.60 4.44
CA GLU A 62 6.05 -12.13 3.71
C GLU A 62 6.78 -11.02 2.95
N LEU A 63 6.03 -10.05 2.41
CA LEU A 63 6.60 -8.84 1.81
C LEU A 63 7.46 -8.07 2.82
N GLU A 64 6.97 -7.88 4.05
CA GLU A 64 7.70 -7.18 5.11
C GLU A 64 9.03 -7.85 5.46
N LYS A 65 9.06 -9.18 5.55
CA LYS A 65 10.30 -9.95 5.76
C LYS A 65 11.31 -9.77 4.63
N ARG A 66 10.82 -9.56 3.40
CA ARG A 66 11.63 -9.29 2.21
C ARG A 66 12.03 -7.82 2.07
N GLY A 67 11.66 -6.97 3.03
CA GLY A 67 12.03 -5.57 3.10
C GLY A 67 11.09 -4.61 2.37
N TRP A 68 9.94 -5.10 1.91
CA TRP A 68 8.87 -4.30 1.31
C TRP A 68 7.98 -3.61 2.34
#